data_AF-A0A2A5G5T2-F1
#
_entry.id   AF-A0A2A5G5T2-F1
#
_cell.length_a   1.000
_cell.length_b   1.000
_cell.length_c   1.000
_cell.angle_alpha   90.00
_cell.angle_beta   90.00
_cell.angle_gamma   90.00
#
_symmetry.space_group_name_H-M   'P 1'
#
loop_
_entity.id
_entity.type
_entity.pdbx_description
1 polymer ?
#
loop_
_entity_poly.entity_id
_entity_poly.type
_entity_poly.pdbx_seq_one_letter_code
_entity_poly.pdbx_strand_id
1 'polypeptide(L)'
;MFKVNIKLILIFIITLVTLNVQAVISPVVIETVFEMGAWRPLPKDKIISASVDTALSEISKSKQFAFFTSSQPDIETGSLKITIYLVEEAETATVSILLQQLNGISISSTHSESLQLQNYDGIYKKFQTAGRVAGQKLVKTLKSQAGPPKRRVIAAQDRNRVTYLEDQIISINKKIMSQPGSSSIRNETKLELILNELKSIKVSYIGLAKKEDIDKVLDEVGQLSKKIDDKPITQINVKQSYVIENPLTGQSKIPDSDETGRDDDHARLLYTEAQNLKQNKYYKKAEDKLQQALRLSTSSGLGSLILDELNYGLPMFEAQATAIELGGDFQRYARKGQHTVMLNRITSLYKTALKNNQQNFQRTRTIQAALDQHLNTQNAMTSVMSFQKKIDGRTVHRYMEMEYMMRGEYPDKQQFITLLKRYNLRYEVLAYQSSNTKYKAKLQANAGDILNLRVNENGELTVE
;
A
#
# COMPACT_ATOMS: atom_id res chain seq x y z
N MET A 1 -68.79 -7.73 19.37
CA MET A 1 -67.37 -8.04 19.05
C MET A 1 -67.02 -7.18 17.85
N PHE A 2 -66.15 -6.17 17.89
CA PHE A 2 -64.77 -6.16 18.34
C PHE A 2 -64.41 -4.75 18.85
N LYS A 3 -64.19 -4.59 20.16
CA LYS A 3 -63.44 -3.44 20.70
C LYS A 3 -61.96 -3.72 20.47
N VAL A 4 -61.47 -3.48 19.24
CA VAL A 4 -60.03 -3.60 18.94
C VAL A 4 -59.31 -2.45 19.61
N ASN A 5 -58.33 -2.82 20.44
CA ASN A 5 -57.55 -1.97 21.32
C ASN A 5 -56.79 -0.88 20.57
N ILE A 6 -57.37 0.33 20.51
CA ILE A 6 -56.68 1.56 20.08
C ILE A 6 -55.38 1.80 20.90
N LYS A 7 -55.33 1.32 22.15
CA LYS A 7 -54.11 1.33 22.98
C LYS A 7 -52.96 0.47 22.40
N LEU A 8 -53.25 -0.62 21.70
CA LEU A 8 -52.22 -1.49 21.10
C LEU A 8 -51.60 -0.85 19.85
N ILE A 9 -52.41 -0.16 19.04
CA ILE A 9 -51.93 0.56 17.86
C ILE A 9 -51.09 1.77 18.26
N LEU A 10 -51.46 2.48 19.33
CA LEU A 10 -50.65 3.59 19.84
C LEU A 10 -49.30 3.12 20.41
N ILE A 11 -49.27 1.97 21.11
CA ILE A 11 -48.02 1.36 21.60
C ILE A 11 -47.14 0.90 20.43
N PHE A 12 -47.73 0.35 19.36
CA PHE A 12 -47.00 -0.08 18.16
C PHE A 12 -46.44 1.10 17.35
N ILE A 13 -47.16 2.22 17.26
CA ILE A 13 -46.68 3.45 16.61
C ILE A 13 -45.60 4.14 17.48
N ILE A 14 -45.74 4.12 18.81
CA ILE A 14 -44.73 4.68 19.71
C ILE A 14 -43.44 3.83 19.71
N THR A 15 -43.53 2.50 19.52
CA THR A 15 -42.34 1.63 19.36
C THR A 15 -41.73 1.68 17.95
N LEU A 16 -42.48 2.04 16.90
CA LEU A 16 -41.88 2.30 15.58
C LEU A 16 -41.19 3.68 15.46
N VAL A 17 -41.49 4.61 16.37
CA VAL A 17 -40.87 5.96 16.39
C VAL A 17 -39.67 6.02 17.36
N THR A 18 -39.41 4.98 18.15
CA THR A 18 -38.20 4.89 18.95
C THR A 18 -36.96 4.57 18.08
N LEU A 19 -36.21 5.65 17.80
CA LEU A 19 -34.74 5.69 17.97
C LEU A 19 -33.87 4.95 16.96
N ASN A 20 -34.01 5.21 15.66
CA ASN A 20 -32.86 5.06 14.75
C ASN A 20 -32.18 6.42 14.56
N VAL A 21 -31.37 6.75 15.57
CA VAL A 21 -30.32 7.76 15.45
C VAL A 21 -29.32 7.20 14.45
N GLN A 22 -29.39 7.63 13.19
CA GLN A 22 -28.35 7.30 12.22
C GLN A 22 -27.01 7.76 12.77
N ALA A 23 -26.13 6.79 13.04
CA ALA A 23 -24.80 7.07 13.53
C ALA A 23 -24.05 7.77 12.39
N VAL A 24 -23.78 9.06 12.56
CA VAL A 24 -22.96 9.81 11.61
C VAL A 24 -21.57 9.18 11.60
N ILE A 25 -21.26 8.40 10.55
CA ILE A 25 -19.94 7.79 10.38
C ILE A 25 -18.97 8.90 9.99
N SER A 26 -17.98 9.14 10.84
CA SER A 26 -16.92 10.12 10.60
C SER A 26 -15.72 9.44 9.92
N PRO A 27 -15.26 9.91 8.74
CA PRO A 27 -14.07 9.37 8.10
C PRO A 27 -12.81 9.89 8.82
N VAL A 28 -11.88 9.00 9.13
CA VAL A 28 -10.68 9.33 9.92
C VAL A 28 -9.44 8.66 9.33
N VAL A 29 -8.36 9.43 9.14
CA VAL A 29 -7.06 8.92 8.70
C VAL A 29 -6.25 8.48 9.91
N ILE A 30 -5.72 7.27 9.86
CA ILE A 30 -4.88 6.71 10.92
C ILE A 30 -3.45 7.20 10.71
N GLU A 31 -2.92 7.88 11.72
CA GLU A 31 -1.50 8.20 11.84
C GLU A 31 -0.91 7.36 12.98
N THR A 32 0.17 6.62 12.71
CA THR A 32 0.85 5.85 13.75
C THR A 32 2.22 6.45 14.01
N VAL A 33 2.47 6.83 15.25
CA VAL A 33 3.77 7.34 15.69
C VAL A 33 4.33 6.39 16.73
N PHE A 34 5.58 6.02 16.53
CA PHE A 34 6.28 5.10 17.42
C PHE A 34 7.59 5.75 17.85
N GLU A 35 7.65 6.13 19.12
CA GLU A 35 8.82 6.77 19.73
C GLU A 35 9.47 5.79 20.69
N MET A 36 10.76 5.54 20.47
CA MET A 36 11.51 4.51 21.18
C MET A 36 12.75 5.11 21.83
N GLY A 37 12.98 4.77 23.10
CA GLY A 37 14.32 4.77 23.70
C GLY A 37 15.18 3.62 23.16
N ALA A 38 16.31 3.34 23.80
CA ALA A 38 17.30 2.33 23.37
C ALA A 38 16.90 0.84 23.54
N TRP A 39 15.61 0.50 23.54
CA TRP A 39 15.09 -0.83 23.89
C TRP A 39 14.91 -1.75 22.67
N ARG A 40 15.28 -3.04 22.79
CA ARG A 40 15.20 -4.03 21.68
C ARG A 40 15.01 -5.52 22.07
N PRO A 41 13.89 -5.95 22.68
CA PRO A 41 13.49 -7.36 22.65
C PRO A 41 12.44 -7.67 21.57
N LEU A 42 11.59 -6.71 21.18
CA LEU A 42 10.54 -6.90 20.17
C LEU A 42 10.80 -6.06 18.91
N PRO A 43 10.60 -6.62 17.71
CA PRO A 43 10.57 -5.85 16.48
C PRO A 43 9.48 -4.75 16.50
N LYS A 44 9.82 -3.57 15.97
CA LYS A 44 8.93 -2.40 15.94
C LYS A 44 7.56 -2.70 15.32
N ASP A 45 7.53 -3.47 14.24
CA ASP A 45 6.31 -3.88 13.54
C ASP A 45 5.37 -4.72 14.42
N LYS A 46 5.93 -5.60 15.27
CA LYS A 46 5.14 -6.40 16.21
C LYS A 46 4.52 -5.56 17.30
N ILE A 47 5.26 -4.59 17.83
CA ILE A 47 4.74 -3.66 18.84
C ILE A 47 3.62 -2.80 18.25
N ILE A 48 3.83 -2.25 17.05
CA ILE A 48 2.83 -1.45 16.34
C ILE A 48 1.56 -2.28 16.10
N SER A 49 1.67 -3.50 15.53
CA SER A 49 0.50 -4.36 15.30
C SER A 49 -0.23 -4.70 16.59
N ALA A 50 0.49 -5.09 17.65
CA ALA A 50 -0.11 -5.42 18.95
C ALA A 50 -0.98 -4.29 19.51
N SER A 51 -0.46 -3.06 19.51
CA SER A 51 -1.15 -1.90 20.09
C SER A 51 -2.18 -1.29 19.16
N VAL A 52 -1.88 -1.12 17.87
CA VAL A 52 -2.75 -0.44 16.90
C VAL A 52 -3.96 -1.31 16.58
N ASP A 53 -3.77 -2.59 16.28
CA ASP A 53 -4.88 -3.47 15.86
C ASP A 53 -5.89 -3.65 17.00
N THR A 54 -5.41 -3.77 18.24
CA THR A 54 -6.28 -3.89 19.42
C THR A 54 -6.98 -2.58 19.74
N ALA A 55 -6.31 -1.43 19.63
CA ALA A 55 -6.94 -0.13 19.78
C ALA A 55 -8.05 0.09 18.75
N LEU A 56 -7.77 -0.15 17.46
CA LEU A 56 -8.74 -0.01 16.38
C LEU A 56 -9.90 -1.00 16.52
N SER A 57 -9.64 -2.22 16.98
CA SER A 57 -10.69 -3.20 17.27
C SER A 57 -11.67 -2.71 18.34
N GLU A 58 -11.21 -1.98 19.36
CA GLU A 58 -12.10 -1.41 20.37
C GLU A 58 -12.84 -0.17 19.85
N ILE A 59 -12.15 0.71 19.12
CA ILE A 59 -12.76 1.93 18.57
C ILE A 59 -13.85 1.58 17.54
N SER A 60 -13.61 0.58 16.69
CA SER A 60 -14.57 0.15 15.66
C SER A 60 -15.89 -0.38 16.24
N LYS A 61 -15.90 -0.89 17.48
CA LYS A 61 -17.14 -1.31 18.17
C LYS A 61 -18.13 -0.16 18.36
N SER A 62 -17.66 1.10 18.34
CA SER A 62 -18.53 2.27 18.39
C SER A 62 -19.40 2.43 17.13
N LYS A 63 -18.96 1.88 16.00
CA LYS A 63 -19.57 2.07 14.67
C LYS A 63 -19.70 3.53 14.23
N GLN A 64 -18.91 4.43 14.82
CA GLN A 64 -18.95 5.88 14.54
C GLN A 64 -17.88 6.32 13.53
N PHE A 65 -16.97 5.42 13.12
CA PHE A 65 -15.79 5.79 12.33
C PHE A 65 -15.57 4.86 11.14
N ALA A 66 -15.15 5.45 10.02
CA ALA A 66 -14.54 4.75 8.90
C ALA A 66 -13.05 5.10 8.87
N PHE A 67 -12.18 4.10 8.87
CA PHE A 67 -10.73 4.29 8.97
C PHE A 67 -10.06 4.25 7.61
N PHE A 68 -9.14 5.19 7.37
CA PHE A 68 -8.33 5.31 6.16
C PHE A 68 -6.84 5.33 6.52
N THR A 69 -5.98 4.83 5.63
CA THR A 69 -4.52 4.83 5.84
C THR A 69 -3.82 6.07 5.26
N SER A 70 -4.52 6.88 4.47
CA SER A 70 -4.02 8.13 3.90
C SER A 70 -5.17 9.07 3.60
N SER A 71 -4.92 10.38 3.63
CA SER A 71 -5.89 11.38 3.20
C SER A 71 -6.22 11.16 1.72
N GLN A 72 -7.52 11.22 1.40
CA GLN A 72 -8.00 11.18 0.03
C GLN A 72 -8.30 12.61 -0.42
N PRO A 73 -7.92 13.04 -1.64
CA PRO A 73 -8.09 14.43 -2.08
C PRO A 73 -9.56 14.88 -2.08
N ASP A 74 -10.49 13.94 -2.26
CA ASP A 74 -11.92 14.24 -2.38
C ASP A 74 -12.73 13.98 -1.09
N ILE A 75 -12.07 13.62 0.01
CA ILE A 75 -12.73 13.31 1.28
C ILE A 75 -12.06 14.10 2.40
N GLU A 76 -12.79 15.05 2.98
CA GLU A 76 -12.37 15.67 4.23
C GLU A 76 -12.39 14.64 5.35
N THR A 77 -11.23 14.37 5.94
CA THR A 77 -11.05 13.36 6.98
C THR A 77 -10.60 14.00 8.29
N GLY A 78 -11.08 13.48 9.41
CA GLY A 78 -10.42 13.69 10.69
C GLY A 78 -9.08 12.92 10.77
N SER A 79 -8.38 13.03 11.90
CA SER A 79 -7.18 12.23 12.19
C SER A 79 -7.36 11.37 13.44
N LEU A 80 -6.80 10.16 13.40
CA LEU A 80 -6.64 9.27 14.55
C LEU A 80 -5.15 8.99 14.69
N LYS A 81 -4.51 9.73 15.59
CA LYS A 81 -3.10 9.55 15.90
C LYS A 81 -2.94 8.57 17.06
N ILE A 82 -2.29 7.44 16.81
CA ILE A 82 -1.94 6.47 17.84
C ILE A 82 -0.43 6.58 18.05
N THR A 83 -0.05 7.11 19.21
CA THR A 83 1.35 7.19 19.62
C THR A 83 1.68 6.11 20.64
N ILE A 84 2.74 5.37 20.37
CA ILE A 84 3.25 4.32 21.25
C ILE A 84 4.59 4.80 21.79
N TYR A 85 4.71 4.83 23.12
CA TYR A 85 5.90 5.23 23.85
C TYR A 85 6.40 4.08 24.72
N LEU A 86 7.72 4.03 24.87
CA LEU A 86 8.38 3.26 25.92
C LEU A 86 9.01 4.26 26.90
N VAL A 87 8.56 4.20 28.15
CA VAL A 87 8.98 5.11 29.23
C VAL A 87 9.91 4.37 30.19
N GLU A 88 10.89 5.09 30.77
CA GLU A 88 11.83 4.59 31.80
C GLU A 88 12.60 3.34 31.39
N GLU A 89 13.62 3.46 30.53
CA GLU A 89 14.42 2.31 30.03
C GLU A 89 13.57 1.13 29.52
N ALA A 90 12.35 1.44 29.04
CA ALA A 90 11.34 0.50 28.57
C ALA A 90 10.77 -0.45 29.64
N GLU A 91 10.69 0.03 30.88
CA GLU A 91 9.91 -0.60 31.93
C GLU A 91 8.40 -0.42 31.76
N THR A 92 7.96 0.57 30.98
CA THR A 92 6.54 0.87 30.79
C THR A 92 6.17 1.06 29.32
N ALA A 93 5.19 0.29 28.85
CA ALA A 93 4.54 0.46 27.55
C ALA A 93 3.37 1.44 27.67
N THR A 94 3.43 2.58 26.98
CA THR A 94 2.35 3.57 26.97
C THR A 94 1.77 3.71 25.57
N VAL A 95 0.44 3.61 25.47
CA VAL A 95 -0.31 3.86 24.22
C VAL A 95 -1.22 5.06 24.43
N SER A 96 -1.01 6.09 23.63
CA SER A 96 -1.81 7.31 23.58
C SER A 96 -2.55 7.39 22.26
N ILE A 97 -3.83 7.71 22.30
CA ILE A 97 -4.69 7.86 21.13
C ILE A 97 -5.26 9.27 21.15
N LEU A 98 -5.08 10.02 20.06
CA LEU A 98 -5.66 11.33 19.83
C LEU A 98 -6.57 11.24 18.60
N LEU A 99 -7.87 11.44 18.81
CA LEU A 99 -8.86 11.52 17.76
C LEU A 99 -9.24 12.99 17.54
N GLN A 100 -9.01 13.51 16.34
CA GLN A 100 -9.46 14.83 15.90
C GLN A 100 -10.53 14.64 14.83
N GLN A 101 -11.78 14.95 15.15
CA GLN A 101 -12.89 14.87 14.21
C GLN A 101 -12.96 16.14 13.36
N LEU A 102 -13.27 16.01 12.07
CA LEU A 102 -13.36 17.14 11.13
C LEU A 102 -14.25 18.29 11.62
N ASN A 103 -15.41 17.96 12.19
CA ASN A 103 -16.41 18.92 12.69
C ASN A 103 -16.81 18.62 14.14
N GLY A 104 -15.88 18.07 14.93
CA GLY A 104 -16.19 17.52 16.25
C GLY A 104 -15.12 17.81 17.29
N ILE A 105 -15.31 17.20 18.46
CA ILE A 105 -14.44 17.40 19.61
C ILE A 105 -13.16 16.58 19.40
N SER A 106 -12.02 17.17 19.74
CA SER A 106 -10.76 16.43 19.84
C SER A 106 -10.72 15.68 21.17
N ILE A 107 -10.50 14.38 21.13
CA ILE A 107 -10.51 13.51 22.32
C ILE A 107 -9.20 12.75 22.37
N SER A 108 -8.58 12.72 23.53
CA SER A 108 -7.41 11.89 23.79
C SER A 108 -7.70 10.81 24.84
N SER A 109 -7.00 9.68 24.73
CA SER A 109 -6.96 8.64 25.75
C SER A 109 -5.56 8.04 25.85
N THR A 110 -5.10 7.76 27.07
CA THR A 110 -3.79 7.15 27.31
C THR A 110 -3.93 5.99 28.29
N HIS A 111 -3.14 4.93 28.07
CA HIS A 111 -2.98 3.83 29.00
C HIS A 111 -1.54 3.32 29.01
N SER A 112 -1.07 2.95 30.20
CA SER A 112 0.29 2.47 30.43
C SER A 112 0.25 1.11 31.10
N GLU A 113 1.18 0.23 30.71
CA GLU A 113 1.35 -1.12 31.24
C GLU A 113 2.81 -1.35 31.61
N SER A 114 3.06 -1.90 32.80
CA SER A 114 4.42 -2.30 33.19
C SER A 114 4.88 -3.52 32.40
N LEU A 115 6.11 -3.45 31.91
CA LEU A 115 6.86 -4.47 31.19
C LEU A 115 7.89 -5.19 32.08
N GLN A 116 8.03 -4.78 33.34
CA GLN A 116 8.96 -5.39 34.27
C GLN A 116 8.70 -6.91 34.40
N LEU A 117 9.79 -7.68 34.36
CA LEU A 117 9.81 -9.14 34.52
C LEU A 117 8.97 -9.91 33.47
N GLN A 118 8.62 -9.28 32.35
CA GLN A 118 7.88 -9.95 31.27
C GLN A 118 8.84 -10.57 30.26
N ASN A 119 8.52 -11.79 29.82
CA ASN A 119 9.18 -12.41 28.66
C ASN A 119 8.64 -11.81 27.35
N TYR A 120 9.20 -12.21 26.21
CA TYR A 120 8.83 -11.71 24.88
C TYR A 120 7.31 -11.71 24.63
N ASP A 121 6.63 -12.83 24.90
CA ASP A 121 5.18 -12.95 24.73
C ASP A 121 4.39 -12.10 25.73
N GLY A 122 4.89 -11.99 26.96
CA GLY A 122 4.34 -11.12 28.00
C GLY A 122 4.37 -9.65 27.57
N ILE A 123 5.50 -9.18 27.03
CA ILE A 123 5.64 -7.81 26.53
C ILE A 123 4.64 -7.56 25.38
N TYR A 124 4.52 -8.50 24.44
CA TYR A 124 3.54 -8.39 23.35
C TYR A 124 2.09 -8.27 23.89
N LYS A 125 1.71 -9.11 24.86
CA LYS A 125 0.38 -9.06 25.52
C LYS A 125 0.15 -7.77 26.29
N LYS A 126 1.19 -7.17 26.86
CA LYS A 126 1.13 -5.87 27.54
C LYS A 126 0.83 -4.74 26.55
N PHE A 127 1.48 -4.73 25.39
CA PHE A 127 1.15 -3.79 24.31
C PHE A 127 -0.27 -3.95 23.76
N GLN A 128 -0.76 -5.20 23.63
CA GLN A 128 -2.16 -5.47 23.28
C GLN A 128 -3.14 -4.94 24.34
N THR A 129 -2.78 -5.10 25.62
CA THR A 129 -3.61 -4.62 26.73
C THR A 129 -3.64 -3.10 26.76
N ALA A 130 -2.49 -2.45 26.57
CA ALA A 130 -2.43 -0.99 26.51
C ALA A 130 -3.25 -0.41 25.35
N GLY A 131 -3.12 -0.97 24.14
CA GLY A 131 -3.93 -0.57 22.99
C GLY A 131 -5.43 -0.74 23.21
N ARG A 132 -5.85 -1.91 23.68
CA ARG A 132 -7.24 -2.22 24.04
C ARG A 132 -7.82 -1.25 25.06
N VAL A 133 -7.13 -1.02 26.18
CA VAL A 133 -7.67 -0.16 27.26
C VAL A 133 -7.70 1.31 26.82
N ALA A 134 -6.69 1.80 26.08
CA ALA A 134 -6.71 3.14 25.51
C ALA A 134 -7.89 3.32 24.54
N GLY A 135 -8.15 2.34 23.67
CA GLY A 135 -9.31 2.36 22.77
C GLY A 135 -10.65 2.35 23.51
N GLN A 136 -10.78 1.52 24.55
CA GLN A 136 -11.99 1.50 25.40
C GLN A 136 -12.24 2.83 26.12
N LYS A 137 -11.19 3.45 26.66
CA LYS A 137 -11.26 4.78 27.28
C LYS A 137 -11.75 5.83 26.28
N LEU A 138 -11.22 5.82 25.05
CA LEU A 138 -11.65 6.74 23.98
C LEU A 138 -13.14 6.59 23.68
N VAL A 139 -13.61 5.35 23.47
CA VAL A 139 -15.03 5.06 23.17
C VAL A 139 -15.94 5.47 24.33
N LYS A 140 -15.50 5.28 25.58
CA LYS A 140 -16.24 5.71 26.76
C LYS A 140 -16.38 7.24 26.78
N THR A 141 -15.30 7.97 26.51
CA THR A 141 -15.33 9.45 26.46
C THR A 141 -16.23 9.95 25.33
N LEU A 142 -16.14 9.36 24.14
CA LEU A 142 -17.03 9.66 23.00
C LEU A 142 -18.51 9.50 23.36
N LYS A 143 -18.86 8.40 24.03
CA LYS A 143 -20.24 8.14 24.47
C LYS A 143 -20.72 9.16 25.50
N SER A 144 -19.83 9.63 26.39
CA SER A 144 -20.17 10.64 27.39
C SER A 144 -20.35 12.04 26.83
N GLN A 145 -19.71 12.35 25.69
CA GLN A 145 -19.76 13.66 25.04
C GLN A 145 -20.83 13.78 23.94
N ALA A 146 -21.41 12.66 23.51
CA ALA A 146 -22.53 12.65 22.57
C ALA A 146 -23.78 13.24 23.23
N GLY A 147 -24.03 14.54 23.05
CA GLY A 147 -25.31 15.16 23.38
C GLY A 147 -26.47 14.53 22.59
N PRO A 148 -27.74 14.75 22.99
CA PRO A 148 -28.88 14.21 22.28
C PRO A 148 -28.86 14.66 20.80
N PRO A 149 -28.98 13.73 19.84
CA PRO A 149 -28.79 14.02 18.42
C PRO A 149 -29.84 15.03 17.92
N LYS A 150 -29.38 16.11 17.25
CA LYS A 150 -30.28 17.01 16.51
C LYS A 150 -30.93 16.23 15.37
N ARG A 151 -32.23 15.93 15.49
CA ARG A 151 -33.02 15.21 14.47
C ARG A 151 -33.03 15.98 13.15
N ARG A 152 -32.41 15.45 12.11
CA ARG A 152 -32.66 15.88 10.72
C ARG A 152 -33.83 15.07 10.17
N VAL A 153 -34.83 15.74 9.59
CA VAL A 153 -36.01 15.08 9.00
C VAL A 153 -35.66 14.66 7.57
N ILE A 154 -35.48 13.37 7.36
CA ILE A 154 -35.33 12.74 6.03
C ILE A 154 -36.71 12.26 5.58
N ALA A 155 -37.05 12.40 4.29
CA ALA A 155 -38.32 11.92 3.76
C ALA A 155 -38.46 10.40 3.96
N ALA A 156 -39.69 9.93 4.18
CA ALA A 156 -39.96 8.53 4.54
C ALA A 156 -39.47 7.51 3.49
N GLN A 157 -39.48 7.88 2.21
CA GLN A 157 -39.02 7.04 1.10
C GLN A 157 -37.50 6.83 1.13
N ASP A 158 -36.73 7.89 1.42
CA ASP A 158 -35.27 7.80 1.51
C ASP A 158 -34.80 7.23 2.84
N ARG A 159 -35.63 7.27 3.89
CA ARG A 159 -35.35 6.57 5.15
C ARG A 159 -35.23 5.06 4.94
N ASN A 160 -36.16 4.45 4.19
CA ASN A 160 -36.12 3.01 3.90
C ASN A 160 -34.90 2.66 3.05
N ARG A 161 -34.56 3.53 2.10
CA ARG A 161 -33.40 3.35 1.21
C ARG A 161 -32.06 3.46 1.96
N VAL A 162 -31.90 4.47 2.82
CA VAL A 162 -30.68 4.62 3.64
C VAL A 162 -30.53 3.47 4.65
N THR A 163 -31.63 3.06 5.29
CA THR A 163 -31.59 1.91 6.24
C THR A 163 -31.14 0.63 5.53
N TYR A 164 -31.65 0.37 4.33
CA TYR A 164 -31.22 -0.76 3.51
C TYR A 164 -29.72 -0.70 3.17
N LEU A 165 -29.19 0.48 2.81
CA LEU A 165 -27.77 0.66 2.48
C LEU A 165 -26.87 0.51 3.73
N GLU A 166 -27.31 0.98 4.89
CA GLU A 166 -26.61 0.80 6.17
C GLU A 166 -26.52 -0.69 6.55
N ASP A 167 -27.62 -1.44 6.41
CA ASP A 167 -27.65 -2.89 6.66
C ASP A 167 -26.73 -3.66 5.70
N GLN A 168 -26.64 -3.22 4.44
CA GLN A 168 -25.69 -3.78 3.47
C GLN A 168 -24.24 -3.51 3.88
N ILE A 169 -23.90 -2.28 4.32
CA ILE A 169 -22.55 -1.94 4.82
C ILE A 169 -22.19 -2.82 6.03
N ILE A 170 -23.10 -2.97 6.99
CA ILE A 170 -22.88 -3.80 8.18
C ILE A 170 -22.69 -5.26 7.80
N SER A 171 -23.52 -5.79 6.90
CA SER A 171 -23.42 -7.16 6.40
C SER A 171 -22.10 -7.40 5.66
N ILE A 172 -21.67 -6.45 4.84
CA ILE A 172 -20.39 -6.50 4.11
C ILE A 172 -19.21 -6.45 5.09
N ASN A 173 -19.20 -5.50 6.02
CA ASN A 173 -18.14 -5.38 7.03
C ASN A 173 -18.05 -6.63 7.91
N LYS A 174 -19.19 -7.21 8.31
CA LYS A 174 -19.22 -8.47 9.06
C LYS A 174 -18.64 -9.61 8.24
N LYS A 175 -18.96 -9.70 6.94
CA LYS A 175 -18.39 -10.71 6.02
C LYS A 175 -16.89 -10.54 5.82
N ILE A 176 -16.41 -9.31 5.64
CA ILE A 176 -14.98 -8.99 5.54
C ILE A 176 -14.25 -9.41 6.82
N MET A 177 -14.83 -9.14 7.99
CA MET A 177 -14.25 -9.53 9.27
C MET A 177 -14.32 -11.04 9.55
N SER A 178 -15.40 -11.73 9.15
CA SER A 178 -15.60 -13.16 9.44
C SER A 178 -14.95 -14.09 8.42
N GLN A 179 -14.68 -13.61 7.20
CA GLN A 179 -14.09 -14.39 6.10
C GLN A 179 -13.01 -13.55 5.39
N PRO A 180 -11.88 -13.26 6.06
CA PRO A 180 -10.75 -12.58 5.44
C PRO A 180 -10.13 -13.50 4.37
N GLY A 181 -10.64 -13.43 3.13
CA GLY A 181 -10.04 -14.13 1.98
C GLY A 181 -10.97 -14.49 0.81
N SER A 182 -12.28 -14.71 1.01
CA SER A 182 -13.12 -15.33 -0.04
C SER A 182 -14.01 -14.37 -0.86
N SER A 183 -14.04 -13.06 -0.56
CA SER A 183 -14.96 -12.13 -1.26
C SER A 183 -14.59 -10.63 -1.21
N SER A 184 -13.35 -10.24 -0.87
CA SER A 184 -13.02 -8.82 -0.58
C SER A 184 -13.21 -7.88 -1.78
N ILE A 185 -12.76 -8.24 -3.00
CA ILE A 185 -12.93 -7.37 -4.18
C ILE A 185 -14.42 -7.12 -4.49
N ARG A 186 -15.25 -8.17 -4.48
CA ARG A 186 -16.71 -8.03 -4.72
C ARG A 186 -17.40 -7.23 -3.61
N ASN A 187 -16.90 -7.32 -2.39
CA ASN A 187 -17.43 -6.61 -1.23
C ASN A 187 -16.97 -5.14 -1.20
N GLU A 188 -15.73 -4.85 -1.62
CA GLU A 188 -15.16 -3.50 -1.77
C GLU A 188 -15.84 -2.74 -2.91
N THR A 189 -16.00 -3.35 -4.09
CA THR A 189 -16.77 -2.76 -5.20
C THR A 189 -18.23 -2.50 -4.81
N LYS A 190 -18.85 -3.40 -4.02
CA LYS A 190 -20.19 -3.16 -3.47
C LYS A 190 -20.20 -2.01 -2.47
N LEU A 191 -19.18 -1.88 -1.63
CA LEU A 191 -19.06 -0.80 -0.66
C LEU A 191 -18.91 0.55 -1.37
N GLU A 192 -18.10 0.61 -2.42
CA GLU A 192 -17.89 1.79 -3.25
C GLU A 192 -19.19 2.20 -3.96
N LEU A 193 -19.93 1.24 -4.50
CA LEU A 193 -21.23 1.49 -5.16
C LEU A 193 -22.27 2.01 -4.15
N ILE A 194 -22.33 1.44 -2.95
CA ILE A 194 -23.19 1.93 -1.85
C ILE A 194 -22.77 3.33 -1.41
N LEU A 195 -21.47 3.62 -1.30
CA LEU A 195 -20.97 4.94 -0.93
C LEU A 195 -21.30 5.99 -1.99
N ASN A 196 -21.22 5.64 -3.28
CA ASN A 196 -21.63 6.51 -4.37
C ASN A 196 -23.15 6.77 -4.38
N GLU A 197 -23.97 5.77 -4.03
CA GLU A 197 -25.42 5.92 -3.88
C GLU A 197 -25.78 6.82 -2.68
N LEU A 198 -25.12 6.65 -1.54
CA LEU A 198 -25.28 7.54 -0.38
C LEU A 198 -24.82 8.97 -0.68
N LYS A 199 -23.75 9.15 -1.46
CA LYS A 199 -23.33 10.46 -1.96
C LYS A 199 -24.38 11.08 -2.88
N SER A 200 -24.96 10.31 -3.79
CA SER A 200 -26.04 10.77 -4.68
C SER A 200 -27.25 11.25 -3.87
N ILE A 201 -27.71 10.47 -2.89
CA ILE A 201 -28.79 10.86 -1.97
C ILE A 201 -28.40 12.16 -1.23
N LYS A 202 -27.18 12.24 -0.68
CA LYS A 202 -26.70 13.45 0.01
C LYS A 202 -26.74 14.69 -0.91
N VAL A 203 -26.32 14.57 -2.17
CA VAL A 203 -26.35 15.65 -3.16
C VAL A 203 -27.79 16.06 -3.50
N SER A 204 -28.70 15.10 -3.65
CA SER A 204 -30.14 15.38 -3.87
C SER A 204 -30.78 16.19 -2.74
N TYR A 205 -30.27 16.09 -1.51
CA TYR A 205 -30.75 16.87 -0.37
C TYR A 205 -30.00 18.18 -0.13
N ILE A 206 -28.78 18.33 -0.67
CA ILE A 206 -28.06 19.61 -0.69
C ILE A 206 -28.75 20.59 -1.66
N GLY A 207 -29.36 20.09 -2.74
CA GLY A 207 -30.10 20.87 -3.74
C GLY A 207 -31.51 21.34 -3.36
N LEU A 208 -32.04 20.99 -2.18
CA LEU A 208 -33.30 21.55 -1.67
C LEU A 208 -33.14 22.92 -1.00
N ALA A 209 -31.91 23.45 -0.98
CA ALA A 209 -31.59 24.82 -0.63
C ALA A 209 -31.24 25.63 -1.90
N LYS A 210 -32.29 26.20 -2.52
CA LYS A 210 -32.33 27.29 -3.51
C LYS A 210 -32.32 26.95 -5.01
N LYS A 211 -33.05 27.82 -5.72
CA LYS A 211 -33.74 27.76 -7.01
C LYS A 211 -32.87 28.06 -8.24
N GLU A 212 -33.32 27.47 -9.36
CA GLU A 212 -33.27 27.97 -10.76
C GLU A 212 -31.92 27.93 -11.51
N ASP A 213 -31.72 26.87 -12.32
CA ASP A 213 -31.25 26.88 -13.74
C ASP A 213 -30.77 25.47 -14.17
N ILE A 214 -31.71 24.52 -14.34
CA ILE A 214 -31.41 23.08 -14.59
C ILE A 214 -31.73 22.62 -16.02
N ASP A 215 -32.50 23.38 -16.80
CA ASP A 215 -32.94 22.90 -18.12
C ASP A 215 -31.81 22.79 -19.14
N LYS A 216 -30.67 23.44 -18.89
CA LYS A 216 -29.48 23.38 -19.76
C LYS A 216 -28.60 22.15 -19.52
N VAL A 217 -28.68 21.55 -18.32
CA VAL A 217 -27.86 20.37 -17.95
C VAL A 217 -28.56 19.06 -18.33
N LEU A 218 -29.89 19.06 -18.40
CA LEU A 218 -30.68 17.88 -18.76
C LEU A 218 -30.52 17.47 -20.24
N ASP A 219 -30.23 18.40 -21.15
CA ASP A 219 -29.98 18.11 -22.57
C ASP A 219 -28.59 17.50 -22.84
N GLU A 220 -27.56 17.85 -22.07
CA GLU A 220 -26.21 17.28 -22.24
C GLU A 220 -26.08 15.87 -21.63
N VAL A 221 -26.82 15.57 -20.57
CA VAL A 221 -26.79 14.25 -19.91
C VAL A 221 -27.60 13.20 -20.68
N GLY A 222 -28.64 13.61 -21.41
CA GLY A 222 -29.45 12.71 -22.25
C GLY A 222 -28.70 12.08 -23.43
N GLN A 223 -27.60 12.69 -23.88
CA GLN A 223 -26.83 12.19 -25.03
C GLN A 223 -25.75 11.16 -24.66
N LEU A 224 -25.39 11.05 -23.37
CA LEU A 224 -24.33 10.14 -22.89
C LEU A 224 -24.82 8.76 -22.45
N SER A 225 -26.10 8.59 -22.12
CA SER A 225 -26.62 7.29 -21.64
C SER A 225 -26.91 6.27 -22.76
N LYS A 226 -26.81 6.67 -24.03
CA LYS A 226 -27.23 5.83 -25.17
C LYS A 226 -26.15 4.97 -25.82
N LYS A 227 -25.01 4.72 -25.16
CA LYS A 227 -23.89 3.96 -25.77
C LYS A 227 -23.26 2.84 -24.94
N ILE A 228 -23.84 2.45 -23.80
CA ILE A 228 -23.31 1.31 -23.03
C ILE A 228 -24.48 0.47 -22.52
N ASP A 229 -25.05 -0.34 -23.40
CA ASP A 229 -25.72 -1.59 -23.04
C ASP A 229 -25.73 -2.48 -24.28
N ASP A 230 -24.86 -3.50 -24.30
CA ASP A 230 -25.09 -4.82 -24.91
C ASP A 230 -23.82 -5.68 -24.84
N LYS A 231 -23.65 -6.44 -23.74
CA LYS A 231 -23.11 -7.82 -23.78
C LYS A 231 -23.67 -8.64 -22.60
N PRO A 232 -24.09 -9.90 -22.82
CA PRO A 232 -24.66 -10.73 -21.77
C PRO A 232 -23.58 -11.30 -20.83
N ILE A 233 -23.87 -11.28 -19.53
CA ILE A 233 -23.07 -11.92 -18.48
C ILE A 233 -23.44 -13.41 -18.43
N THR A 234 -22.54 -14.28 -18.85
CA THR A 234 -22.63 -15.73 -18.60
C THR A 234 -22.44 -16.03 -17.11
N GLN A 235 -23.39 -16.76 -16.54
CA GLN A 235 -23.31 -17.33 -15.20
C GLN A 235 -22.28 -18.48 -15.19
N ILE A 236 -21.27 -18.38 -14.32
CA ILE A 236 -20.37 -19.49 -14.00
C ILE A 236 -20.75 -20.04 -12.62
N ASN A 237 -21.23 -21.27 -12.61
CA ASN A 237 -21.53 -22.08 -11.44
C ASN A 237 -20.30 -22.94 -11.14
N VAL A 238 -19.62 -22.76 -10.00
CA VAL A 238 -18.52 -23.64 -9.60
C VAL A 238 -18.65 -23.99 -8.12
N LYS A 239 -19.19 -25.18 -7.86
CA LYS A 239 -18.80 -26.01 -6.71
C LYS A 239 -17.57 -26.80 -7.14
N GLN A 240 -16.39 -26.46 -6.64
CA GLN A 240 -15.24 -27.36 -6.68
C GLN A 240 -14.47 -27.31 -5.36
N SER A 241 -14.43 -28.47 -4.72
CA SER A 241 -13.49 -28.80 -3.65
C SER A 241 -12.18 -29.19 -4.35
N TYR A 242 -11.09 -28.48 -4.07
CA TYR A 242 -9.78 -28.81 -4.64
C TYR A 242 -8.88 -29.43 -3.57
N VAL A 243 -8.47 -30.67 -3.85
CA VAL A 243 -7.26 -31.28 -3.30
C VAL A 243 -6.08 -30.57 -3.94
N ILE A 244 -5.17 -30.02 -3.13
CA ILE A 244 -4.00 -29.29 -3.60
C ILE A 244 -2.88 -30.30 -3.89
N GLU A 245 -2.56 -30.51 -5.16
CA GLU A 245 -1.28 -31.10 -5.56
C GLU A 245 -0.20 -30.02 -5.47
N ASN A 246 0.91 -30.32 -4.79
CA ASN A 246 2.08 -29.44 -4.79
C ASN A 246 2.77 -29.51 -6.17
N PRO A 247 2.82 -28.43 -6.96
CA PRO A 247 3.38 -28.45 -8.32
C PRO A 247 4.90 -28.67 -8.36
N LEU A 248 5.61 -28.60 -7.21
CA LEU A 248 7.05 -28.85 -7.11
C LEU A 248 7.41 -30.27 -6.69
N THR A 249 6.48 -31.01 -6.05
CA THR A 249 6.74 -32.37 -5.55
C THR A 249 5.80 -33.43 -6.12
N GLY A 250 4.70 -33.03 -6.76
CA GLY A 250 3.68 -33.95 -7.28
C GLY A 250 2.96 -34.77 -6.21
N GLN A 251 3.15 -34.46 -4.93
CA GLN A 251 2.57 -35.21 -3.82
C GLN A 251 1.31 -34.53 -3.29
N SER A 252 0.22 -35.30 -3.24
CA SER A 252 -1.13 -34.90 -2.79
C SER A 252 -1.40 -35.19 -1.31
N LYS A 253 -0.42 -35.76 -0.59
CA LYS A 253 -0.55 -36.13 0.83
C LYS A 253 0.72 -35.74 1.60
N ILE A 254 0.54 -34.94 2.65
CA ILE A 254 1.57 -34.70 3.64
C ILE A 254 1.56 -35.90 4.61
N PRO A 255 2.67 -36.64 4.79
CA PRO A 255 2.71 -37.82 5.65
C PRO A 255 2.41 -37.47 7.12
N ASP A 256 1.63 -38.32 7.78
CA ASP A 256 1.21 -38.17 9.18
C ASP A 256 2.41 -38.26 10.15
N SER A 257 2.24 -37.69 11.35
CA SER A 257 3.30 -37.35 12.33
C SER A 257 4.08 -38.52 12.94
N ASP A 258 3.84 -39.77 12.56
CA ASP A 258 4.51 -40.96 13.14
C ASP A 258 5.24 -41.90 12.15
N GLU A 259 5.44 -41.51 10.88
CA GLU A 259 6.26 -42.31 9.95
C GLU A 259 7.74 -42.40 10.37
N THR A 260 8.22 -43.64 10.53
CA THR A 260 9.62 -43.99 10.75
C THR A 260 10.42 -43.74 9.46
N GLY A 261 11.51 -42.98 9.54
CA GLY A 261 12.34 -42.61 8.38
C GLY A 261 12.32 -41.12 7.98
N ARG A 262 11.96 -40.21 8.89
CA ARG A 262 12.09 -38.76 8.64
C ARG A 262 13.51 -38.28 8.81
N ASP A 263 13.91 -37.40 7.89
CA ASP A 263 15.21 -36.72 7.88
C ASP A 263 15.06 -35.28 8.40
N ASP A 264 14.21 -35.05 9.40
CA ASP A 264 13.92 -33.72 9.97
C ASP A 264 15.18 -33.01 10.44
N ASP A 265 16.12 -33.73 11.06
CA ASP A 265 17.38 -33.17 11.54
C ASP A 265 18.25 -32.66 10.39
N HIS A 266 18.34 -33.45 9.31
CA HIS A 266 19.10 -33.05 8.12
C HIS A 266 18.42 -31.87 7.40
N ALA A 267 17.10 -31.88 7.29
CA ALA A 267 16.36 -30.75 6.73
C ALA A 267 16.51 -29.47 7.57
N ARG A 268 16.55 -29.57 8.91
CA ARG A 268 16.83 -28.43 9.80
C ARG A 268 18.24 -27.89 9.64
N LEU A 269 19.23 -28.76 9.44
CA LEU A 269 20.61 -28.36 9.15
C LEU A 269 20.67 -27.57 7.84
N LEU A 270 20.09 -28.11 6.75
CA LEU A 270 20.02 -27.43 5.45
C LEU A 270 19.25 -26.10 5.52
N TYR A 271 18.15 -26.06 6.27
CA TYR A 271 17.42 -24.82 6.51
C TYR A 271 18.27 -23.78 7.24
N THR A 272 19.00 -24.20 8.28
CA THR A 272 19.90 -23.31 9.04
C THR A 272 21.05 -22.79 8.17
N GLU A 273 21.65 -23.66 7.36
CA GLU A 273 22.66 -23.26 6.36
C GLU A 273 22.09 -22.24 5.36
N ALA A 274 20.86 -22.45 4.89
CA ALA A 274 20.19 -21.51 4.00
C ALA A 274 19.96 -20.14 4.66
N GLN A 275 19.54 -20.11 5.93
CA GLN A 275 19.39 -18.86 6.69
C GLN A 275 20.72 -18.11 6.81
N ASN A 276 21.81 -18.82 7.10
CA ASN A 276 23.15 -18.22 7.16
C ASN A 276 23.60 -17.69 5.78
N LEU A 277 23.35 -18.44 4.70
CA LEU A 277 23.65 -18.00 3.33
C LEU A 277 22.82 -16.77 2.94
N LYS A 278 21.53 -16.70 3.31
CA LYS A 278 20.66 -15.55 3.10
C LYS A 278 21.19 -14.29 3.79
N GLN A 279 21.58 -14.39 5.06
CA GLN A 279 22.17 -13.28 5.81
C GLN A 279 23.48 -12.78 5.19
N ASN A 280 24.28 -13.69 4.65
CA ASN A 280 25.53 -13.39 3.94
C ASN A 280 25.34 -13.02 2.46
N LYS A 281 24.11 -12.73 2.02
CA LYS A 281 23.74 -12.35 0.64
C LYS A 281 24.03 -13.39 -0.45
N TYR A 282 24.23 -14.67 -0.10
CA TYR A 282 24.39 -15.77 -1.05
C TYR A 282 23.03 -16.39 -1.43
N TYR A 283 22.13 -15.59 -1.99
CA TYR A 283 20.71 -15.96 -2.17
C TYR A 283 20.49 -17.20 -3.02
N LYS A 284 21.23 -17.37 -4.13
CA LYS A 284 21.10 -18.55 -4.97
C LYS A 284 21.47 -19.83 -4.24
N LYS A 285 22.56 -19.81 -3.46
CA LYS A 285 22.97 -20.94 -2.62
C LYS A 285 21.96 -21.22 -1.50
N ALA A 286 21.36 -20.17 -0.93
CA ALA A 286 20.32 -20.31 0.08
C ALA A 286 19.07 -20.99 -0.52
N GLU A 287 18.64 -20.58 -1.70
CA GLU A 287 17.55 -21.22 -2.46
C GLU A 287 17.86 -22.71 -2.71
N ASP A 288 19.06 -23.02 -3.22
CA ASP A 288 19.47 -24.40 -3.52
C ASP A 288 19.44 -25.29 -2.27
N LYS A 289 19.82 -24.74 -1.10
CA LYS A 289 19.76 -25.45 0.19
C LYS A 289 18.34 -25.68 0.68
N LEU A 290 17.44 -24.69 0.52
CA LEU A 290 16.02 -24.87 0.83
C LEU A 290 15.35 -25.89 -0.09
N GLN A 291 15.70 -25.90 -1.38
CA GLN A 291 15.21 -26.90 -2.33
C GLN A 291 15.72 -28.31 -2.00
N GLN A 292 16.98 -28.44 -1.55
CA GLN A 292 17.50 -29.72 -1.04
C GLN A 292 16.73 -30.17 0.20
N ALA A 293 16.47 -29.27 1.16
CA ALA A 293 15.71 -29.58 2.36
C ALA A 293 14.27 -30.02 2.05
N LEU A 294 13.62 -29.39 1.06
CA LEU A 294 12.25 -29.72 0.65
C LEU A 294 12.13 -31.11 -0.01
N ARG A 295 13.23 -31.66 -0.54
CA ARG A 295 13.25 -33.01 -1.14
C ARG A 295 13.38 -34.13 -0.10
N LEU A 296 13.72 -33.79 1.14
CA LEU A 296 13.80 -34.75 2.24
C LEU A 296 12.40 -35.09 2.77
N SER A 297 12.25 -36.28 3.35
CA SER A 297 11.03 -36.64 4.07
C SER A 297 10.98 -35.87 5.39
N THR A 298 10.22 -34.77 5.42
CA THR A 298 10.12 -33.88 6.59
C THR A 298 8.72 -33.86 7.19
N SER A 299 8.64 -33.52 8.48
CA SER A 299 7.37 -33.18 9.12
C SER A 299 6.63 -32.05 8.39
N SER A 300 5.30 -32.11 8.45
CA SER A 300 4.40 -31.12 7.83
C SER A 300 4.74 -29.67 8.19
N GLY A 301 5.09 -29.43 9.47
CA GLY A 301 5.48 -28.11 9.97
C GLY A 301 6.78 -27.60 9.37
N LEU A 302 7.82 -28.45 9.30
CA LEU A 302 9.12 -28.08 8.74
C LEU A 302 9.04 -27.88 7.22
N GLY A 303 8.36 -28.78 6.51
CA GLY A 303 8.14 -28.66 5.07
C GLY A 303 7.36 -27.39 4.71
N SER A 304 6.32 -27.06 5.48
CA SER A 304 5.57 -25.80 5.33
C SER A 304 6.47 -24.59 5.52
N LEU A 305 7.33 -24.58 6.54
CA LEU A 305 8.26 -23.48 6.84
C LEU A 305 9.34 -23.32 5.75
N ILE A 306 9.88 -24.42 5.21
CA ILE A 306 10.82 -24.38 4.07
C ILE A 306 10.13 -23.81 2.82
N LEU A 307 8.91 -24.26 2.54
CA LEU A 307 8.12 -23.80 1.41
C LEU A 307 7.77 -22.30 1.55
N ASP A 308 7.45 -21.88 2.77
CA ASP A 308 7.20 -20.48 3.12
C ASP A 308 8.40 -19.58 2.81
N GLU A 309 9.57 -20.03 3.22
CA GLU A 309 10.82 -19.32 3.01
C GLU A 309 11.16 -19.23 1.51
N LEU A 310 10.97 -20.30 0.74
CA LEU A 310 11.18 -20.30 -0.71
C LEU A 310 10.22 -19.37 -1.46
N ASN A 311 8.94 -19.38 -1.07
CA ASN A 311 7.90 -18.66 -1.80
C ASN A 311 7.78 -17.20 -1.40
N TYR A 312 8.15 -16.85 -0.17
CA TYR A 312 7.95 -15.51 0.39
C TYR A 312 9.21 -14.94 1.04
N GLY A 313 9.76 -15.63 2.04
CA GLY A 313 10.82 -15.09 2.90
C GLY A 313 12.09 -14.69 2.14
N LEU A 314 12.64 -15.60 1.34
CA LEU A 314 13.88 -15.39 0.61
C LEU A 314 13.73 -14.35 -0.52
N PRO A 315 12.74 -14.42 -1.43
CA PRO A 315 12.58 -13.42 -2.48
C PRO A 315 12.35 -12.00 -1.95
N MET A 316 11.54 -11.86 -0.89
CA MET A 316 11.29 -10.55 -0.25
C MET A 316 12.56 -9.98 0.38
N PHE A 317 13.32 -10.81 1.09
CA PHE A 317 14.57 -10.38 1.72
C PHE A 317 15.62 -9.98 0.67
N GLU A 318 15.77 -10.77 -0.40
CA GLU A 318 16.68 -10.45 -1.50
C GLU A 318 16.29 -9.14 -2.21
N ALA A 319 15.00 -8.94 -2.48
CA ALA A 319 14.49 -7.72 -3.10
C ALA A 319 14.80 -6.48 -2.25
N GLN A 320 14.55 -6.55 -0.94
CA GLN A 320 14.83 -5.47 -0.01
C GLN A 320 16.34 -5.18 0.12
N ALA A 321 17.16 -6.22 0.28
CA ALA A 321 18.61 -6.07 0.36
C ALA A 321 19.20 -5.46 -0.92
N THR A 322 18.70 -5.88 -2.08
CA THR A 322 19.11 -5.33 -3.39
C THR A 322 18.69 -3.86 -3.53
N ALA A 323 17.49 -3.49 -3.04
CA ALA A 323 17.02 -2.11 -3.04
C ALA A 323 17.87 -1.21 -2.12
N ILE A 324 18.22 -1.68 -0.92
CA ILE A 324 19.11 -0.97 0.02
C ILE A 324 20.49 -0.77 -0.62
N GLU A 325 21.04 -1.81 -1.24
CA GLU A 325 22.33 -1.73 -1.92
C GLU A 325 22.32 -0.72 -3.06
N LEU A 326 21.27 -0.72 -3.89
CA LEU A 326 21.09 0.26 -4.94
C LEU A 326 20.95 1.69 -4.39
N GLY A 327 20.18 1.87 -3.32
CA GLY A 327 19.97 3.18 -2.68
C GLY A 327 21.23 3.74 -2.03
N GLY A 328 22.09 2.88 -1.47
CA GLY A 328 23.33 3.30 -0.79
C GLY A 328 24.37 3.91 -1.73
N ASP A 329 24.41 3.50 -3.00
CA ASP A 329 25.38 4.03 -3.98
C ASP A 329 24.79 4.12 -5.40
N PHE A 330 23.61 4.74 -5.49
CA PHE A 330 22.86 4.84 -6.74
C PHE A 330 23.71 5.45 -7.87
N GLN A 331 24.50 6.49 -7.58
CA GLN A 331 25.34 7.14 -8.59
C GLN A 331 26.39 6.21 -9.17
N ARG A 332 27.04 5.37 -8.37
CA ARG A 332 28.02 4.40 -8.88
C ARG A 332 27.37 3.35 -9.77
N TYR A 333 26.19 2.84 -9.40
CA TYR A 333 25.45 1.88 -10.21
C TYR A 333 24.87 2.50 -11.48
N ALA A 334 24.40 3.75 -11.39
CA ALA A 334 23.97 4.54 -12.53
C ALA A 334 25.10 4.67 -13.54
N ARG A 335 26.28 5.08 -13.08
CA ARG A 335 27.50 5.19 -13.89
C ARG A 335 28.00 3.89 -14.49
N LYS A 336 27.45 2.73 -14.16
CA LYS A 336 27.84 1.45 -14.77
C LYS A 336 26.69 0.80 -15.56
N GLY A 337 25.55 1.48 -15.68
CA GLY A 337 24.31 0.87 -16.19
C GLY A 337 23.75 -0.28 -15.32
N GLN A 338 24.35 -0.54 -14.16
CA GLN A 338 23.97 -1.66 -13.29
C GLN A 338 22.66 -1.41 -12.53
N HIS A 339 22.30 -0.13 -12.34
CA HIS A 339 21.04 0.25 -11.68
C HIS A 339 19.82 -0.37 -12.38
N THR A 340 19.76 -0.39 -13.72
CA THR A 340 18.64 -0.98 -14.48
C THR A 340 18.54 -2.49 -14.23
N VAL A 341 19.67 -3.19 -14.18
CA VAL A 341 19.74 -4.63 -13.88
C VAL A 341 19.21 -4.91 -12.48
N MET A 342 19.61 -4.10 -11.49
CA MET A 342 19.16 -4.23 -10.10
C MET A 342 17.66 -3.93 -9.96
N LEU A 343 17.17 -2.84 -10.57
CA LEU A 343 15.75 -2.47 -10.57
C LEU A 343 14.88 -3.59 -11.18
N ASN A 344 15.31 -4.16 -12.30
CA ASN A 344 14.62 -5.28 -12.95
C ASN A 344 14.65 -6.55 -12.09
N ARG A 345 15.77 -6.83 -11.42
CA ARG A 345 15.89 -7.96 -10.49
C ARG A 345 14.90 -7.82 -9.33
N ILE A 346 14.83 -6.65 -8.69
CA ILE A 346 13.88 -6.37 -7.60
C ILE A 346 12.43 -6.58 -8.08
N THR A 347 12.08 -6.04 -9.24
CA THR A 347 10.75 -6.24 -9.86
C THR A 347 10.45 -7.71 -10.12
N SER A 348 11.41 -8.46 -10.64
CA SER A 348 11.26 -9.90 -10.88
C SER A 348 11.03 -10.68 -9.59
N LEU A 349 11.77 -10.37 -8.52
CA LEU A 349 11.64 -11.02 -7.22
C LEU A 349 10.25 -10.80 -6.61
N TYR A 350 9.76 -9.55 -6.62
CA TYR A 350 8.39 -9.26 -6.16
C TYR A 350 7.33 -9.95 -7.00
N LYS A 351 7.46 -9.98 -8.33
CA LYS A 351 6.52 -10.69 -9.21
C LYS A 351 6.49 -12.20 -8.95
N THR A 352 7.65 -12.81 -8.73
CA THR A 352 7.76 -14.23 -8.37
C THR A 352 7.11 -14.49 -7.00
N ALA A 353 7.41 -13.67 -5.99
CA ALA A 353 6.79 -13.78 -4.67
C ALA A 353 5.26 -13.63 -4.75
N LEU A 354 4.78 -12.67 -5.54
CA LEU A 354 3.35 -12.42 -5.74
C LEU A 354 2.67 -13.64 -6.38
N LYS A 355 3.27 -14.20 -7.44
CA LYS A 355 2.78 -15.41 -8.11
C LYS A 355 2.70 -16.59 -7.15
N ASN A 356 3.71 -16.78 -6.29
CA ASN A 356 3.77 -17.91 -5.38
C ASN A 356 2.86 -17.76 -4.15
N ASN A 357 2.34 -16.56 -3.86
CA ASN A 357 1.51 -16.27 -2.69
C ASN A 357 0.07 -15.85 -3.03
N GLN A 358 -0.42 -16.11 -4.25
CA GLN A 358 -1.77 -15.70 -4.69
C GLN A 358 -2.91 -16.16 -3.77
N GLN A 359 -2.71 -17.27 -3.05
CA GLN A 359 -3.69 -17.81 -2.10
C GLN A 359 -3.65 -17.13 -0.72
N ASN A 360 -2.60 -16.34 -0.42
CA ASN A 360 -2.45 -15.61 0.84
C ASN A 360 -2.65 -14.10 0.61
N PHE A 361 -3.86 -13.62 0.93
CA PHE A 361 -4.25 -12.23 0.72
C PHE A 361 -3.33 -11.22 1.43
N GLN A 362 -3.01 -11.47 2.70
CA GLN A 362 -2.20 -10.54 3.49
C GLN A 362 -0.82 -10.37 2.86
N ARG A 363 -0.18 -11.47 2.46
CA ARG A 363 1.12 -11.43 1.79
C ARG A 363 1.04 -10.81 0.41
N THR A 364 0.03 -11.17 -0.38
CA THR A 364 -0.22 -10.58 -1.70
C THR A 364 -0.29 -9.06 -1.59
N ARG A 365 -1.03 -8.54 -0.60
CA ARG A 365 -1.13 -7.10 -0.34
C ARG A 365 0.22 -6.49 0.07
N THR A 366 0.97 -7.13 0.95
CA THR A 366 2.32 -6.66 1.35
C THR A 366 3.29 -6.63 0.18
N ILE A 367 3.31 -7.67 -0.65
CA ILE A 367 4.16 -7.78 -1.84
C ILE A 367 3.76 -6.72 -2.87
N GLN A 368 2.46 -6.54 -3.12
CA GLN A 368 1.95 -5.54 -4.04
C GLN A 368 2.32 -4.12 -3.60
N ALA A 369 2.13 -3.79 -2.32
CA ALA A 369 2.52 -2.49 -1.79
C ALA A 369 4.03 -2.22 -1.95
N ALA A 370 4.87 -3.24 -1.69
CA ALA A 370 6.32 -3.14 -1.89
C ALA A 370 6.70 -2.98 -3.37
N LEU A 371 6.00 -3.68 -4.27
CA LEU A 371 6.18 -3.57 -5.72
C LEU A 371 5.77 -2.19 -6.22
N ASP A 372 4.63 -1.65 -5.79
CA ASP A 372 4.15 -0.32 -6.18
C ASP A 372 5.11 0.77 -5.70
N GLN A 373 5.58 0.68 -4.46
CA GLN A 373 6.60 1.58 -3.93
C GLN A 373 7.90 1.50 -4.75
N HIS A 374 8.33 0.29 -5.12
CA HIS A 374 9.51 0.09 -5.97
C HIS A 374 9.33 0.68 -7.36
N LEU A 375 8.18 0.49 -8.01
CA LEU A 375 7.89 1.06 -9.33
C LEU A 375 7.86 2.59 -9.30
N ASN A 376 7.28 3.19 -8.25
CA ASN A 376 7.33 4.63 -8.04
C ASN A 376 8.77 5.13 -7.88
N THR A 377 9.59 4.40 -7.12
CA THR A 377 11.02 4.71 -6.93
C THR A 377 11.79 4.59 -8.24
N GLN A 378 11.55 3.53 -9.02
CA GLN A 378 12.14 3.32 -10.34
C GLN A 378 11.79 4.45 -11.31
N ASN A 379 10.53 4.89 -11.34
CA ASN A 379 10.08 6.00 -12.18
C ASN A 379 10.73 7.32 -11.77
N ALA A 380 10.84 7.59 -10.46
CA ALA A 380 11.53 8.76 -9.93
C ALA A 380 13.02 8.75 -10.31
N MET A 381 13.71 7.63 -10.10
CA MET A 381 15.12 7.47 -10.48
C MET A 381 15.35 7.67 -11.99
N THR A 382 14.49 7.07 -12.82
CA THR A 382 14.55 7.22 -14.28
C THR A 382 14.34 8.69 -14.69
N SER A 383 13.41 9.37 -14.02
CA SER A 383 13.14 10.79 -14.27
C SER A 383 14.36 11.66 -13.90
N VAL A 384 14.96 11.43 -12.73
CA VAL A 384 16.19 12.14 -12.30
C VAL A 384 17.33 11.90 -13.28
N MET A 385 17.53 10.66 -13.76
CA MET A 385 18.55 10.36 -14.75
C MET A 385 18.29 11.03 -16.10
N SER A 386 17.04 11.04 -16.57
CA SER A 386 16.67 11.75 -17.80
C SER A 386 16.89 13.26 -17.68
N PHE A 387 16.61 13.83 -16.51
CA PHE A 387 16.83 15.24 -16.23
C PHE A 387 18.32 15.58 -16.18
N GLN A 388 19.13 14.73 -15.55
CA GLN A 388 20.59 14.88 -15.56
C GLN A 388 21.16 14.83 -16.98
N LYS A 389 20.71 13.88 -17.81
CA LYS A 389 21.10 13.81 -19.24
C LYS A 389 20.76 15.09 -19.99
N LYS A 390 19.59 15.68 -19.73
CA LYS A 390 19.18 16.98 -20.32
C LYS A 390 20.08 18.13 -19.85
N ILE A 391 20.45 18.17 -18.57
CA ILE A 391 21.39 19.17 -18.04
C ILE A 391 22.74 19.04 -18.73
N ASP A 392 23.25 17.81 -18.84
CA ASP A 392 24.56 17.56 -19.44
C ASP A 392 24.55 17.93 -20.94
N GLY A 393 23.49 17.55 -21.67
CA GLY A 393 23.30 17.93 -23.06
C GLY A 393 23.21 19.45 -23.27
N ARG A 394 22.47 20.16 -22.42
CA ARG A 394 22.42 21.64 -22.42
C ARG A 394 23.78 22.26 -22.11
N THR A 395 24.55 21.65 -21.21
CA THR A 395 25.90 22.13 -20.86
C THR A 395 26.84 22.00 -22.05
N VAL A 396 26.86 20.84 -22.73
CA VAL A 396 27.62 20.66 -23.96
C VAL A 396 27.18 21.68 -25.02
N HIS A 397 25.87 21.84 -25.22
CA HIS A 397 25.33 22.78 -26.20
C HIS A 397 25.72 24.23 -25.92
N ARG A 398 25.66 24.68 -24.66
CA ARG A 398 26.07 26.05 -24.29
C ARG A 398 27.51 26.35 -24.73
N TYR A 399 28.43 25.41 -24.54
CA TYR A 399 29.81 25.60 -25.00
C TYR A 399 29.92 25.57 -26.52
N MET A 400 29.11 24.76 -27.21
CA MET A 400 29.01 24.77 -28.66
C MET A 400 28.49 26.10 -29.20
N GLU A 401 27.47 26.69 -28.58
CA GLU A 401 26.95 28.01 -28.92
C GLU A 401 27.98 29.10 -28.71
N MET A 402 28.77 29.04 -27.63
CA MET A 402 29.86 30.00 -27.40
C MET A 402 30.89 29.98 -28.54
N GLU A 403 31.32 28.79 -28.99
CA GLU A 403 32.23 28.70 -30.15
C GLU A 403 31.55 29.17 -31.45
N TYR A 404 30.27 28.85 -31.65
CA TYR A 404 29.50 29.33 -32.80
C TYR A 404 29.44 30.87 -32.84
N MET A 405 29.14 31.53 -31.71
CA MET A 405 29.10 33.00 -31.65
C MET A 405 30.46 33.65 -31.94
N MET A 406 31.57 32.97 -31.59
CA MET A 406 32.92 33.48 -31.86
C MET A 406 33.37 33.27 -33.31
N ARG A 407 32.94 32.19 -33.97
CA ARG A 407 33.46 31.77 -35.28
C ARG A 407 32.46 31.91 -36.44
N GLY A 408 31.17 32.02 -36.13
CA GLY A 408 30.08 32.00 -37.11
C GLY A 408 29.70 30.60 -37.61
N GLU A 409 30.34 29.54 -37.10
CA GLU A 409 30.06 28.15 -37.47
C GLU A 409 30.32 27.19 -36.29
N TYR A 410 29.62 26.05 -36.26
CA TYR A 410 29.84 25.03 -35.25
C TYR A 410 31.20 24.35 -35.46
N PRO A 411 31.94 24.02 -34.38
CA PRO A 411 33.27 23.44 -34.48
C PRO A 411 33.26 22.12 -35.25
N ASP A 412 34.36 21.81 -35.94
CA ASP A 412 34.57 20.47 -36.51
C ASP A 412 34.74 19.40 -35.41
N LYS A 413 34.82 18.12 -35.79
CA LYS A 413 34.93 17.01 -34.83
C LYS A 413 36.13 17.15 -33.88
N GLN A 414 37.29 17.57 -34.38
CA GLN A 414 38.51 17.66 -33.56
C GLN A 414 38.46 18.86 -32.61
N GLN A 415 37.95 19.99 -33.09
CA GLN A 415 37.68 21.16 -32.26
C GLN A 415 36.65 20.84 -31.18
N PHE A 416 35.60 20.09 -31.50
CA PHE A 416 34.61 19.65 -30.52
C PHE A 416 35.20 18.74 -29.45
N ILE A 417 36.03 17.76 -29.82
CA ILE A 417 36.77 16.91 -28.85
C ILE A 417 37.66 17.78 -27.94
N THR A 418 38.34 18.77 -28.52
CA THR A 418 39.20 19.70 -27.76
C THR A 418 38.38 20.55 -26.80
N LEU A 419 37.21 20.99 -27.22
CA LEU A 419 36.26 21.74 -26.39
C LEU A 419 35.77 20.92 -25.20
N LEU A 420 35.37 19.66 -25.42
CA LEU A 420 34.96 18.76 -24.33
C LEU A 420 36.10 18.60 -23.31
N LYS A 421 37.34 18.39 -23.77
CA LYS A 421 38.52 18.32 -22.89
C LYS A 421 38.78 19.63 -22.14
N ARG A 422 38.69 20.78 -22.82
CA ARG A 422 38.92 22.12 -22.24
C ARG A 422 37.98 22.39 -21.07
N TYR A 423 36.72 22.00 -21.19
CA TYR A 423 35.72 22.17 -20.13
C TYR A 423 35.60 20.96 -19.19
N ASN A 424 36.57 20.04 -19.21
CA ASN A 424 36.60 18.84 -18.38
C ASN A 424 35.32 17.99 -18.48
N LEU A 425 34.68 17.99 -19.65
CA LEU A 425 33.52 17.18 -19.97
C LEU A 425 34.00 15.80 -20.42
N ARG A 426 33.76 14.79 -19.58
CA ARG A 426 34.24 13.41 -19.76
C ARG A 426 33.34 12.61 -20.72
N TYR A 427 33.28 13.07 -21.96
CA TYR A 427 32.54 12.42 -23.05
C TYR A 427 33.48 11.96 -24.16
N GLU A 428 33.30 10.72 -24.60
CA GLU A 428 33.87 10.19 -25.83
C GLU A 428 32.93 10.50 -27.00
N VAL A 429 33.48 11.00 -28.11
CA VAL A 429 32.70 11.35 -29.30
C VAL A 429 32.60 10.15 -30.23
N LEU A 430 31.48 9.41 -30.16
CA LEU A 430 31.23 8.24 -31.01
C LEU A 430 30.92 8.65 -32.46
N ALA A 431 30.05 9.65 -32.63
CA ALA A 431 29.70 10.19 -33.94
C ALA A 431 29.49 11.70 -33.84
N TYR A 432 29.89 12.43 -34.88
CA TYR A 432 29.70 13.87 -34.96
C TYR A 432 29.55 14.31 -36.40
N GLN A 433 28.54 15.14 -36.67
CA GLN A 433 28.27 15.77 -37.95
C GLN A 433 27.87 17.22 -37.68
N SER A 434 28.52 18.17 -38.33
CA SER A 434 28.15 19.58 -38.26
C SER A 434 28.03 20.19 -39.65
N SER A 435 27.20 21.22 -39.74
CA SER A 435 27.23 22.24 -40.78
C SER A 435 27.19 23.60 -40.11
N ASN A 436 27.20 24.70 -40.88
CA ASN A 436 27.29 26.05 -40.33
C ASN A 436 26.23 26.31 -39.25
N THR A 437 24.98 25.90 -39.46
CA THR A 437 23.84 26.23 -38.58
C THR A 437 23.27 25.06 -37.77
N LYS A 438 23.82 23.84 -37.86
CA LYS A 438 23.28 22.67 -37.14
C LYS A 438 24.36 21.64 -36.83
N TYR A 439 24.14 20.83 -35.81
CA TYR A 439 24.99 19.67 -35.53
C TYR A 439 24.20 18.47 -34.97
N LYS A 440 24.80 17.29 -35.14
CA LYS A 440 24.41 16.04 -34.49
C LYS A 440 25.63 15.45 -33.82
N ALA A 441 25.51 15.14 -32.54
CA ALA A 441 26.56 14.49 -31.77
C ALA A 441 26.00 13.25 -31.06
N LYS A 442 26.74 12.15 -31.12
CA LYS A 442 26.52 10.97 -30.30
C LYS A 442 27.71 10.85 -29.36
N LEU A 443 27.45 11.10 -28.08
CA LEU A 443 28.46 11.12 -27.04
C LEU A 443 28.28 9.91 -26.13
N GLN A 444 29.38 9.34 -25.66
CA GLN A 444 29.38 8.31 -24.64
C GLN A 444 30.06 8.87 -23.39
N ALA A 445 29.34 8.91 -22.27
CA ALA A 445 29.96 9.15 -20.99
C ALA A 445 30.85 7.96 -20.63
N ASN A 446 31.89 8.16 -19.81
CA ASN A 446 32.71 7.05 -19.25
C ASN A 446 31.88 5.94 -18.59
N ALA A 447 30.61 6.23 -18.28
CA ALA A 447 29.64 5.33 -17.71
C ALA A 447 28.95 4.35 -18.69
N GLY A 448 29.23 4.46 -20.00
CA GLY A 448 28.54 3.72 -21.04
C GLY A 448 27.23 4.36 -21.49
N ASP A 449 26.72 5.36 -20.76
CA ASP A 449 25.54 6.14 -21.14
C ASP A 449 25.79 6.90 -22.45
N ILE A 450 24.84 6.75 -23.37
CA ILE A 450 24.82 7.47 -24.63
C ILE A 450 23.98 8.74 -24.46
N LEU A 451 24.52 9.85 -24.92
CA LEU A 451 23.89 11.16 -24.99
C LEU A 451 23.81 11.55 -26.46
N ASN A 452 22.61 11.64 -27.01
CA ASN A 452 22.41 12.09 -28.39
C ASN A 452 21.97 13.55 -28.37
N LEU A 453 22.73 14.39 -29.06
CA LEU A 453 22.45 15.81 -29.20
C LEU A 453 22.15 16.10 -30.66
N ARG A 454 21.06 16.84 -30.88
CA ARG A 454 20.71 17.35 -32.20
C ARG A 454 20.30 18.80 -32.08
N VAL A 455 20.94 19.65 -32.85
CA VAL A 455 20.54 21.04 -33.03
C VAL A 455 19.99 21.19 -34.44
N ASN A 456 18.81 21.79 -34.58
CA ASN A 456 18.22 22.07 -35.88
C ASN A 456 18.72 23.42 -36.45
N GLU A 457 18.25 23.80 -37.63
CA GLU A 457 18.68 25.04 -38.30
C GLU A 457 18.25 26.31 -37.57
N ASN A 458 17.29 26.20 -36.65
CA ASN A 458 16.82 27.30 -35.80
C ASN A 458 17.62 27.43 -34.49
N GLY A 459 18.64 26.57 -34.29
CA GLY A 459 19.41 26.53 -33.05
C GLY A 459 18.73 25.76 -31.89
N GLU A 460 17.60 25.10 -32.12
CA GLU A 460 16.89 24.40 -31.05
C GLU A 460 17.55 23.04 -30.74
N LEU A 461 17.93 22.85 -29.47
CA LEU A 461 18.53 21.62 -28.97
C LEU A 461 17.47 20.57 -28.61
N THR A 462 17.62 19.38 -29.20
CA THR A 462 16.98 18.13 -28.76
C THR A 462 18.03 17.23 -28.09
N VAL A 463 17.68 16.69 -26.91
CA VAL A 463 18.52 15.74 -26.15
C VAL A 463 17.74 14.43 -26.03
N GLU A 464 18.29 13.35 -26.59
CA GLU A 464 17.70 12.00 -26.62
C GLU A 464 18.56 10.98 -25.85
#